data_AF-A0A1T4PC43-F1
#
_entry.id   AF-A0A1T4PC43-F1
#
_cell.length_a   1.000
_cell.length_b   1.000
_cell.length_c   1.000
_cell.angle_alpha   90.00
_cell.angle_beta   90.00
_cell.angle_gamma   90.00
#
_symmetry.space_group_name_H-M   'P 1'
#
loop_
_entity.id
_entity.type
_entity.pdbx_description
1 polymer ?
#
loop_
_entity_poly.entity_id
_entity_poly.type
_entity_poly.pdbx_seq_one_letter_code
_entity_poly.pdbx_strand_id
1 'polypeptide(L)'
;MEPDTNIRYLASEQVRDALGAHVTWVSSTAGVVAITDDGAPDGALVHPDLITRAGLEVVAVHGVRDARALWGTVRTSAATDGPQGMTYHGALTAVLVDHPTLTALMRGLPVLAFEELELTSTGFALADGVPVPPGDYAVHDGRVLRIHAPQQPEETAVNETTLFDPETPDEVIRETLTGIANRLVGAYMRAAQAATTPEAKEEAKAKMRQMWEVKNDLDMGRDAMVAEIQRLQDVLAEMREA
;
A
#
# COMPACT_ATOMS: atom_id res chain seq x y z
N MET A 1 -0.09 26.25 6.90
CA MET A 1 -0.43 27.02 5.69
C MET A 1 -0.46 26.01 4.57
N GLU A 2 -1.64 25.43 4.32
CA GLU A 2 -1.80 24.47 3.22
C GLU A 2 -1.47 25.21 1.92
N PRO A 3 -0.62 24.66 1.04
CA PRO A 3 -0.42 25.27 -0.26
C PRO A 3 -1.74 25.20 -1.00
N ASP A 4 -2.32 26.36 -1.33
CA ASP A 4 -3.36 26.48 -2.35
C ASP A 4 -2.83 25.78 -3.60
N THR A 5 -3.26 24.55 -3.81
CA THR A 5 -2.78 23.75 -4.92
C THR A 5 -3.39 24.36 -6.16
N ASN A 6 -2.58 25.06 -6.96
CA ASN A 6 -3.03 25.61 -8.22
C ASN A 6 -3.40 24.45 -9.15
N ILE A 7 -4.69 24.28 -9.45
CA ILE A 7 -5.19 23.25 -10.36
C ILE A 7 -5.60 23.89 -11.69
N ARG A 8 -5.12 23.34 -12.80
CA ARG A 8 -5.57 23.67 -14.16
C ARG A 8 -6.35 22.49 -14.71
N TYR A 9 -7.56 22.74 -15.20
CA TYR A 9 -8.38 21.72 -15.88
C TYR A 9 -8.24 21.91 -17.38
N LEU A 10 -7.74 20.89 -18.08
CA LEU A 10 -7.47 20.94 -19.51
C LEU A 10 -7.92 19.66 -20.19
N ALA A 11 -8.41 19.77 -21.43
CA ALA A 11 -8.74 18.61 -22.23
C ALA A 11 -7.45 17.85 -22.62
N SER A 12 -7.54 16.53 -22.75
CA SER A 12 -6.41 15.66 -23.04
C SER A 12 -5.59 16.08 -24.27
N GLU A 13 -6.27 16.48 -25.33
CA GLU A 13 -5.64 16.97 -26.56
C GLU A 13 -4.86 18.27 -26.34
N GLN A 14 -5.38 19.19 -25.52
CA GLN A 14 -4.69 20.43 -25.17
C GLN A 14 -3.42 20.15 -24.38
N VAL A 15 -3.49 19.18 -23.45
CA VAL A 15 -2.33 18.74 -22.68
C VAL A 15 -1.30 18.09 -23.57
N ARG A 16 -1.70 17.21 -24.49
CA ARG A 16 -0.79 16.59 -25.48
C ARG A 16 -0.06 17.65 -26.31
N ASP A 17 -0.80 18.60 -26.86
CA ASP A 17 -0.26 19.55 -27.84
C ASP A 17 0.76 20.51 -27.22
N ALA A 18 0.63 20.80 -25.93
CA ALA A 18 1.53 21.66 -25.16
C ALA A 18 2.22 20.93 -23.99
N LEU A 19 2.43 19.61 -24.08
CA LEU A 19 2.87 18.77 -22.97
C LEU A 19 4.14 19.30 -22.28
N GLY A 20 5.14 19.74 -23.06
CA GLY A 20 6.37 20.33 -22.52
C GLY A 20 6.16 21.57 -21.65
N ALA A 21 5.22 22.43 -22.03
CA ALA A 21 4.87 23.62 -21.24
C ALA A 21 4.14 23.24 -19.95
N HIS A 22 3.27 22.24 -20.02
CA HIS A 22 2.53 21.77 -18.85
C HIS A 22 3.41 21.06 -17.83
N VAL A 23 4.30 20.16 -18.25
CA VAL A 23 5.23 19.51 -17.31
C VAL A 23 6.17 20.52 -16.67
N THR A 24 6.66 21.49 -17.44
CA THR A 24 7.52 22.58 -16.92
C THR A 24 6.78 23.43 -15.91
N TRP A 25 5.51 23.74 -16.17
CA TRP A 25 4.65 24.47 -15.23
C TRP A 25 4.42 23.68 -13.94
N VAL A 26 4.11 22.38 -14.03
CA VAL A 26 3.95 21.49 -12.87
C VAL A 26 5.23 21.48 -12.02
N SER A 27 6.39 21.31 -12.64
CA SER A 27 7.69 21.33 -11.95
C SER A 27 7.98 22.66 -11.26
N SER A 28 7.74 23.79 -11.95
CA SER A 28 8.08 25.12 -11.42
C SER A 28 7.12 25.64 -10.36
N THR A 29 5.89 25.13 -10.31
CA THR A 29 4.84 25.67 -9.42
C THR A 29 4.33 24.67 -8.40
N ALA A 30 4.74 23.40 -8.49
CA ALA A 30 4.11 22.29 -7.79
C ALA A 30 2.58 22.22 -7.98
N GLY A 31 2.07 22.82 -9.07
CA GLY A 31 0.66 22.80 -9.44
C GLY A 31 0.25 21.47 -10.07
N VAL A 32 -1.05 21.29 -10.23
CA VAL A 32 -1.66 20.11 -10.83
C VAL A 32 -2.31 20.48 -12.15
N VAL A 33 -2.04 19.71 -13.20
CA VAL A 33 -2.82 19.78 -14.44
C VAL A 33 -3.77 18.60 -14.47
N ALA A 34 -5.03 18.83 -14.10
CA ALA A 34 -6.11 17.86 -14.22
C ALA A 34 -6.53 17.73 -15.68
N ILE A 35 -6.51 16.49 -16.17
CA ILE A 35 -6.79 16.11 -17.54
C ILE A 35 -8.23 15.60 -17.61
N THR A 36 -8.98 16.09 -18.59
CA THR A 36 -10.30 15.55 -18.94
C THR A 36 -10.28 14.92 -20.32
N ASP A 37 -11.07 13.87 -20.50
CA ASP A 37 -11.34 13.23 -21.79
C ASP A 37 -12.84 13.27 -22.05
N ASP A 38 -13.26 13.91 -23.13
CA ASP A 38 -14.67 14.22 -23.43
C ASP A 38 -15.45 14.82 -22.24
N GLY A 39 -14.77 15.63 -21.42
CA GLY A 39 -15.35 16.28 -20.24
C GLY A 39 -15.42 15.41 -18.99
N ALA A 40 -15.08 14.13 -19.08
CA ALA A 40 -14.91 13.25 -17.92
C ALA A 40 -13.51 13.40 -17.32
N PRO A 41 -13.34 13.32 -15.99
CA PRO A 41 -12.02 13.24 -15.37
C PRO A 41 -11.27 12.00 -15.84
N ASP A 42 -10.01 12.17 -16.23
CA ASP A 42 -9.18 11.11 -16.81
C ASP A 42 -7.91 10.87 -16.00
N GLY A 43 -7.13 11.91 -15.78
CA GLY A 43 -5.86 11.82 -15.07
C GLY A 43 -5.31 13.18 -14.66
N ALA A 44 -4.04 13.23 -14.27
CA ALA A 44 -3.36 14.48 -14.04
C ALA A 44 -1.85 14.39 -14.19
N LEU A 45 -1.24 15.51 -14.57
CA LEU A 45 0.18 15.74 -14.35
C LEU A 45 0.38 16.35 -12.96
N VAL A 46 1.20 15.70 -12.15
CA VAL A 46 1.53 16.10 -10.79
C VAL A 46 3.05 16.19 -10.59
N HIS A 47 3.46 16.92 -9.56
CA HIS A 47 4.88 17.02 -9.21
C HIS A 47 5.42 15.67 -8.70
N PRO A 48 6.65 15.24 -9.06
CA PRO A 48 7.22 13.98 -8.59
C PRO A 48 7.20 13.82 -7.05
N ASP A 49 7.43 14.91 -6.30
CA ASP A 49 7.37 14.88 -4.83
C ASP A 49 6.01 14.47 -4.25
N LEU A 50 4.89 14.64 -4.98
CA LEU A 50 3.60 14.12 -4.52
C LEU A 50 3.56 12.59 -4.58
N ILE A 51 4.19 12.01 -5.60
CA ILE A 51 4.29 10.56 -5.81
C ILE A 51 5.19 9.95 -4.74
N THR A 52 6.38 10.52 -4.54
CA THR A 52 7.32 10.06 -3.51
C THR A 52 6.70 10.15 -2.10
N ARG A 53 6.01 11.24 -1.77
CA ARG A 53 5.36 11.39 -0.44
C ARG A 53 4.21 10.41 -0.23
N ALA A 54 3.53 10.00 -1.30
CA ALA A 54 2.50 8.98 -1.25
C ALA A 54 3.05 7.56 -1.19
N GLY A 55 4.38 7.38 -1.25
CA GLY A 55 5.02 6.06 -1.26
C GLY A 55 4.80 5.31 -2.58
N LEU A 56 4.51 6.03 -3.66
CA LEU A 56 4.30 5.46 -4.98
C LEU A 56 5.60 5.48 -5.79
N GLU A 57 5.74 4.50 -6.68
CA GLU A 57 6.86 4.42 -7.61
C GLU A 57 6.40 4.75 -9.03
N VAL A 58 7.30 5.37 -9.80
CA VAL A 58 7.09 5.59 -11.22
C VAL A 58 7.39 4.31 -11.97
N VAL A 59 6.42 3.82 -12.74
CA VAL A 59 6.48 2.52 -13.44
C VAL A 59 7.35 2.60 -14.68
N ALA A 60 7.21 3.67 -15.46
CA ALA A 60 8.03 3.92 -16.64
C ALA A 60 8.26 5.41 -16.85
N VAL A 61 9.31 5.75 -17.58
CA VAL A 61 9.73 7.13 -17.83
C VAL A 61 9.76 7.40 -19.33
N HIS A 62 9.12 8.50 -19.72
CA HIS A 62 8.96 8.89 -21.11
C HIS A 62 9.56 10.28 -21.35
N GLY A 63 10.27 10.45 -22.46
CA GLY A 63 10.59 11.79 -22.95
C GLY A 63 9.31 12.51 -23.36
N VAL A 64 9.16 13.80 -23.06
CA VAL A 64 7.96 14.58 -23.44
C VAL A 64 7.61 14.46 -24.93
N ARG A 65 8.63 14.33 -25.81
CA ARG A 65 8.41 14.15 -27.26
C ARG A 65 7.77 12.79 -27.57
N ASP A 66 8.25 11.74 -26.92
CA ASP A 66 7.77 10.37 -27.12
C ASP A 66 6.39 10.19 -26.48
N ALA A 67 6.21 10.71 -25.27
CA ALA A 67 4.93 10.73 -24.58
C ALA A 67 3.85 11.48 -25.38
N ARG A 68 4.22 12.57 -26.06
CA ARG A 68 3.30 13.29 -26.96
C ARG A 68 2.90 12.44 -28.17
N ALA A 69 3.84 11.72 -28.78
CA ALA A 69 3.57 10.87 -29.93
C ALA A 69 2.70 9.65 -29.57
N LEU A 70 2.84 9.14 -28.35
CA LEU A 70 2.15 7.95 -27.83
C LEU A 70 1.14 8.29 -26.73
N TRP A 71 0.56 9.49 -26.78
CA TRP A 71 -0.19 10.06 -25.65
C TRP A 71 -1.32 9.17 -25.14
N GLY A 72 -2.11 8.58 -26.04
CA GLY A 72 -3.17 7.63 -25.68
C GLY A 72 -2.62 6.41 -24.94
N THR A 73 -1.53 5.80 -25.44
CA THR A 73 -0.88 4.66 -24.80
C THR A 73 -0.35 5.00 -23.42
N VAL A 74 0.34 6.13 -23.27
CA VAL A 74 0.90 6.57 -21.99
C VAL A 74 -0.20 6.86 -20.97
N ARG A 75 -1.33 7.44 -21.39
CA ARG A 75 -2.51 7.60 -20.54
C ARG A 75 -3.10 6.26 -20.11
N THR A 76 -3.27 5.33 -21.05
CA THR A 76 -3.77 3.98 -20.71
C THR A 76 -2.84 3.30 -19.72
N SER A 77 -1.52 3.32 -19.92
CA SER A 77 -0.56 2.77 -18.97
C SER A 77 -0.60 3.47 -17.60
N ALA A 78 -0.89 4.78 -17.56
CA ALA A 78 -1.07 5.48 -16.29
C ALA A 78 -2.27 4.96 -15.49
N ALA A 79 -3.32 4.52 -16.19
CA ALA A 79 -4.53 3.96 -15.59
C ALA A 79 -4.44 2.46 -15.28
N THR A 80 -3.69 1.69 -16.07
CA THR A 80 -3.60 0.24 -15.90
C THR A 80 -2.39 -0.20 -15.09
N ASP A 81 -1.24 0.44 -15.33
CA ASP A 81 0.05 -0.05 -14.83
C ASP A 81 0.54 0.80 -13.65
N GLY A 82 0.09 2.06 -13.56
CA GLY A 82 0.43 3.01 -12.50
C GLY A 82 1.20 4.24 -12.98
N PRO A 83 1.76 5.07 -12.07
CA PRO A 83 2.29 6.39 -12.40
C PRO A 83 3.38 6.40 -13.50
N GLN A 84 3.24 7.29 -14.48
CA GLN A 84 4.14 7.40 -15.64
C GLN A 84 4.97 8.69 -15.57
N GLY A 85 6.29 8.58 -15.55
CA GLY A 85 7.20 9.71 -15.45
C GLY A 85 7.35 10.46 -16.77
N MET A 86 7.36 11.79 -16.70
CA MET A 86 7.58 12.68 -17.84
C MET A 86 8.92 13.40 -17.69
N THR A 87 9.83 13.20 -18.66
CA THR A 87 11.14 13.87 -18.68
C THR A 87 11.21 15.01 -19.69
N TYR A 88 11.76 16.14 -19.25
CA TYR A 88 12.08 17.28 -20.09
C TYR A 88 13.56 17.59 -19.95
N HIS A 89 14.29 17.64 -21.08
CA HIS A 89 15.75 17.72 -21.11
C HIS A 89 16.47 16.66 -20.24
N GLY A 90 15.90 15.46 -20.12
CA GLY A 90 16.48 14.34 -19.38
C GLY A 90 16.22 14.33 -17.86
N ALA A 91 15.55 15.36 -17.32
CA ALA A 91 15.17 15.41 -15.91
C ALA A 91 13.69 15.01 -15.73
N LEU A 92 13.38 14.21 -14.70
CA LEU A 92 12.00 13.90 -14.32
C LEU A 92 11.32 15.18 -13.84
N THR A 93 10.33 15.64 -14.60
CA THR A 93 9.76 16.99 -14.45
C THR A 93 8.31 16.93 -13.95
N ALA A 94 7.57 15.91 -14.36
CA ALA A 94 6.21 15.64 -13.88
C ALA A 94 5.93 14.15 -13.92
N VAL A 95 4.85 13.72 -13.27
CA VAL A 95 4.34 12.35 -13.33
C VAL A 95 2.88 12.40 -13.75
N LEU A 96 2.52 11.60 -14.75
CA LEU A 96 1.14 11.36 -15.13
C LEU A 96 0.56 10.26 -14.25
N VAL A 97 -0.59 10.56 -13.65
CA VAL A 97 -1.38 9.62 -12.85
C VAL A 97 -2.81 9.55 -13.36
N ASP A 98 -3.52 8.48 -13.05
CA ASP A 98 -4.94 8.37 -13.29
C ASP A 98 -5.78 9.23 -12.33
N HIS A 99 -7.06 9.40 -12.64
CA HIS A 99 -7.96 10.22 -11.82
C HIS A 99 -8.15 9.69 -10.38
N PRO A 100 -8.29 8.37 -10.16
CA PRO A 100 -8.25 7.75 -8.83
C PRO A 100 -7.02 8.12 -7.99
N THR A 101 -5.81 7.94 -8.54
CA THR A 101 -4.56 8.30 -7.86
C THR A 101 -4.50 9.79 -7.60
N LEU A 102 -4.89 10.65 -8.54
CA LEU A 102 -4.98 12.09 -8.29
C LEU A 102 -5.89 12.40 -7.09
N THR A 103 -7.07 11.78 -7.03
CA THR A 103 -8.03 11.98 -5.94
C THR A 103 -7.44 11.58 -4.60
N ALA A 104 -6.66 10.50 -4.56
CA ALA A 104 -5.93 10.06 -3.39
C ALA A 104 -4.88 11.07 -2.93
N LEU A 105 -4.03 11.50 -3.87
CA LEU A 105 -2.95 12.45 -3.63
C LEU A 105 -3.50 13.77 -3.09
N MET A 106 -4.59 14.26 -3.68
CA MET A 106 -5.27 15.49 -3.24
C MET A 106 -5.92 15.38 -1.86
N ARG A 107 -6.29 14.17 -1.42
CA ARG A 107 -6.81 13.90 -0.07
C ARG A 107 -5.71 13.58 0.94
N GLY A 108 -4.45 13.50 0.51
CA GLY A 108 -3.33 13.05 1.34
C GLY A 108 -3.48 11.60 1.81
N LEU A 109 -4.27 10.79 1.10
CA LEU A 109 -4.47 9.38 1.42
C LEU A 109 -3.37 8.53 0.77
N PRO A 110 -2.83 7.51 1.47
CA PRO A 110 -2.02 6.50 0.83
C PRO A 110 -2.84 5.77 -0.24
N VAL A 111 -2.22 5.53 -1.39
CA VAL A 111 -2.83 4.75 -2.47
C VAL A 111 -2.51 3.28 -2.25
N LEU A 112 -3.55 2.46 -2.24
CA LEU A 112 -3.43 1.00 -2.19
C LEU A 112 -3.70 0.46 -3.59
N ALA A 113 -2.63 0.09 -4.29
CA ALA A 113 -2.69 -0.65 -5.54
C ALA A 113 -2.71 -2.16 -5.24
N PHE A 114 -3.59 -2.90 -5.90
CA PHE A 114 -3.67 -4.36 -5.84
C PHE A 114 -4.38 -4.89 -7.09
N GLU A 115 -4.06 -6.12 -7.49
CA GLU A 115 -4.85 -6.88 -8.47
C GLU A 115 -5.97 -7.63 -7.77
N GLU A 116 -5.67 -8.20 -6.60
CA GLU A 116 -6.62 -8.94 -5.78
C GLU A 116 -6.67 -8.42 -4.33
N LEU A 117 -7.89 -8.20 -3.84
CA LEU A 117 -8.16 -7.87 -2.45
C LEU A 117 -8.94 -9.01 -1.80
N GLU A 118 -8.31 -9.69 -0.85
CA GLU A 118 -8.91 -10.79 -0.10
C GLU A 118 -9.24 -10.35 1.33
N LEU A 119 -10.39 -10.77 1.85
CA LEU A 119 -10.66 -10.75 3.29
C LEU A 119 -10.58 -12.17 3.83
N THR A 120 -9.53 -12.45 4.61
CA THR A 120 -9.34 -13.78 5.21
C THR A 120 -10.46 -14.11 6.19
N SER A 121 -10.68 -15.41 6.47
CA SER A 121 -11.60 -15.89 7.50
C SER A 121 -11.28 -15.34 8.91
N THR A 122 -10.03 -14.94 9.14
CA THR A 122 -9.55 -14.29 10.36
C THR A 122 -9.73 -12.76 10.39
N GLY A 123 -10.34 -12.17 9.35
CA GLY A 123 -10.67 -10.74 9.29
C GLY A 123 -9.52 -9.82 8.86
N PHE A 124 -8.42 -10.36 8.35
CA PHE A 124 -7.34 -9.58 7.74
C PHE A 124 -7.64 -9.28 6.27
N ALA A 125 -7.46 -8.03 5.87
CA ALA A 125 -7.46 -7.63 4.47
C ALA A 125 -6.07 -7.84 3.87
N LEU A 126 -5.99 -8.54 2.74
CA LEU A 126 -4.77 -8.79 1.99
C LEU A 126 -4.86 -8.12 0.62
N ALA A 127 -3.81 -7.40 0.24
CA ALA A 127 -3.57 -6.91 -1.11
C ALA A 127 -2.47 -7.78 -1.71
N ASP A 128 -2.79 -8.53 -2.78
CA ASP A 128 -1.85 -9.42 -3.47
C ASP A 128 -1.13 -10.40 -2.52
N GLY A 129 -1.87 -10.96 -1.55
CA GLY A 129 -1.37 -11.89 -0.53
C GLY A 129 -0.63 -11.23 0.65
N VAL A 130 -0.45 -9.91 0.64
CA VAL A 130 0.24 -9.14 1.69
C VAL A 130 -0.77 -8.38 2.57
N PRO A 131 -0.64 -8.42 3.90
CA PRO A 131 -1.58 -7.77 4.81
C PRO A 131 -1.53 -6.26 4.67
N VAL A 132 -2.72 -5.68 4.52
CA VAL A 132 -2.92 -4.24 4.45
C VAL A 132 -3.08 -3.71 5.88
N PRO A 133 -2.24 -2.77 6.33
CA PRO A 133 -2.41 -2.16 7.65
C PRO A 133 -3.77 -1.47 7.79
N PRO A 134 -4.29 -1.29 9.01
CA PRO A 134 -5.52 -0.52 9.19
C PRO A 134 -5.32 0.95 8.84
N GLY A 135 -6.34 1.55 8.23
CA GLY A 135 -6.30 2.92 7.74
C GLY A 135 -7.29 3.19 6.62
N ASP A 136 -7.32 4.44 6.19
CA ASP A 136 -8.07 4.89 5.03
C ASP A 136 -7.10 4.95 3.84
N TYR A 137 -7.45 4.24 2.78
CA TYR A 137 -6.68 4.16 1.54
C TYR A 137 -7.54 4.62 0.39
N ALA A 138 -6.92 5.26 -0.60
CA ALA A 138 -7.57 5.37 -1.90
C ALA A 138 -7.23 4.13 -2.74
N VAL A 139 -8.21 3.64 -3.49
CA VAL A 139 -8.03 2.51 -4.42
C VAL A 139 -8.10 2.98 -5.86
N HIS A 140 -7.61 2.15 -6.79
CA HIS A 140 -7.49 2.43 -8.23
C HIS A 140 -8.79 2.80 -8.95
N ASP A 141 -9.96 2.72 -8.30
CA ASP A 141 -11.26 3.12 -8.87
C ASP A 141 -11.81 4.43 -8.29
N GLY A 142 -11.00 5.12 -7.48
CA GLY A 142 -11.31 6.42 -6.88
C GLY A 142 -12.13 6.33 -5.59
N ARG A 143 -12.48 5.11 -5.14
CA ARG A 143 -13.12 4.90 -3.84
C ARG A 143 -12.09 4.99 -2.71
N VAL A 144 -12.62 5.23 -1.51
CA VAL A 144 -11.83 5.11 -0.26
C VAL A 144 -12.14 3.75 0.35
N LEU A 145 -11.09 2.94 0.51
CA LEU A 145 -11.14 1.68 1.23
C LEU A 145 -10.69 1.91 2.66
N ARG A 146 -11.58 1.60 3.61
CA ARG A 146 -11.28 1.67 5.04
C ARG A 146 -10.99 0.27 5.56
N ILE A 147 -9.74 0.04 5.97
CA ILE A 147 -9.31 -1.22 6.59
C ILE A 147 -9.34 -1.06 8.11
N HIS A 148 -10.11 -1.93 8.76
CA HIS A 148 -10.19 -2.02 10.21
C HIS A 148 -9.31 -3.16 10.73
N ALA A 149 -8.78 -3.00 11.95
CA ALA A 149 -8.18 -4.14 12.63
C ALA A 149 -9.26 -5.19 12.95
N PRO A 150 -8.95 -6.50 12.83
CA PRO A 150 -9.89 -7.54 13.19
C PRO A 150 -10.24 -7.48 14.68
N GLN A 151 -11.49 -7.83 14.99
CA GLN A 151 -11.94 -8.03 16.37
C GLN A 151 -11.17 -9.21 16.99
N GLN A 152 -10.89 -9.16 18.29
CA GLN A 152 -10.10 -10.20 18.98
C GLN A 152 -10.67 -11.60 18.68
N PRO A 153 -9.88 -12.52 18.12
CA PRO A 153 -10.28 -13.92 18.04
C PRO A 153 -10.36 -14.50 19.46
N GLU A 154 -11.33 -15.39 19.70
CA GLU A 154 -11.44 -16.16 20.95
C GLU A 154 -10.18 -17.03 21.18
N GLU A 155 -9.79 -17.18 22.45
CA GLU A 155 -8.61 -17.93 22.87
C GLU A 155 -8.78 -19.44 22.61
N THR A 156 -8.10 -19.97 21.58
CA THR A 156 -7.73 -21.39 21.54
C THR A 156 -6.32 -21.55 22.12
N ALA A 157 -6.23 -21.75 23.44
CA ALA A 157 -4.96 -22.08 24.09
C ALA A 157 -4.59 -23.53 23.78
N VAL A 158 -3.58 -23.74 22.94
CA VAL A 158 -2.93 -25.05 22.80
C VAL A 158 -1.91 -25.17 23.94
N ASN A 159 -2.01 -26.23 24.74
CA ASN A 159 -1.17 -26.45 25.92
C ASN A 159 0.29 -26.75 25.50
N GLU A 160 1.27 -26.20 26.23
CA GLU A 160 2.72 -26.37 25.97
C GLU A 160 3.17 -27.84 25.87
N THR A 161 2.46 -28.75 26.55
CA THR A 161 2.71 -30.19 26.57
C THR A 161 2.58 -30.84 25.19
N THR A 162 1.82 -30.23 24.28
CA THR A 162 1.52 -30.76 22.94
C THR A 162 2.62 -30.43 21.92
N LEU A 163 3.44 -29.41 22.17
CA LEU A 163 4.46 -28.93 21.21
C LEU A 163 5.71 -29.81 21.17
N PHE A 164 6.08 -30.39 22.30
CA PHE A 164 7.29 -31.21 22.46
C PHE A 164 7.03 -32.70 22.35
N ASP A 165 5.78 -33.12 22.24
CA ASP A 165 5.44 -34.53 22.03
C ASP A 165 5.81 -34.94 20.60
N PRO A 166 6.76 -35.88 20.40
CA PRO A 166 7.17 -36.33 19.07
C PRO A 166 6.04 -37.01 18.29
N GLU A 167 4.97 -37.45 18.95
CA GLU A 167 3.79 -38.02 18.29
C GLU A 167 2.82 -36.95 17.74
N THR A 168 2.98 -35.68 18.14
CA THR A 168 2.18 -34.57 17.59
C THR A 168 2.50 -34.37 16.10
N PRO A 169 1.52 -34.42 15.20
CA PRO A 169 1.74 -34.16 13.78
C PRO A 169 2.26 -32.74 13.52
N ASP A 170 3.17 -32.59 12.54
CA ASP A 170 3.71 -31.28 12.14
C ASP A 170 2.62 -30.28 11.72
N GLU A 171 1.51 -30.78 11.16
CA GLU A 171 0.33 -29.97 10.82
C GLU A 171 -0.27 -29.27 12.04
N VAL A 172 -0.34 -29.95 13.19
CA VAL A 172 -0.86 -29.36 14.44
C VAL A 172 0.08 -28.29 14.98
N ILE A 173 1.40 -28.51 14.87
CA ILE A 173 2.41 -27.51 15.24
C ILE A 173 2.30 -26.29 14.34
N ARG A 174 2.15 -26.50 13.03
CA ARG A 174 1.97 -25.42 12.05
C ARG A 174 0.68 -24.64 12.26
N GLU A 175 -0.42 -25.31 12.58
CA GLU A 175 -1.69 -24.67 12.94
C GLU A 175 -1.51 -23.80 14.20
N THR A 176 -0.76 -24.30 15.18
CA THR A 176 -0.46 -23.55 16.41
C THR A 176 0.39 -22.31 16.11
N LEU A 177 1.46 -22.45 15.31
CA LEU A 177 2.27 -21.32 14.84
C LEU A 177 1.42 -20.29 14.10
N THR A 178 0.60 -20.74 13.16
CA THR A 178 -0.32 -19.89 12.37
C THR A 178 -1.30 -19.15 13.27
N GLY A 179 -1.89 -19.84 14.26
CA GLY A 179 -2.82 -19.25 15.21
C GLY A 179 -2.18 -18.16 16.06
N ILE A 180 -0.97 -18.39 16.57
CA ILE A 180 -0.20 -17.42 17.36
C ILE A 180 0.22 -16.22 16.50
N ALA A 181 0.77 -16.47 15.31
CA ALA A 181 1.16 -15.42 14.37
C ALA A 181 -0.04 -14.54 13.99
N ASN A 182 -1.20 -15.12 13.65
CA ASN A 182 -2.43 -14.36 13.39
C ASN A 182 -2.82 -13.46 14.58
N ARG A 183 -2.70 -13.94 15.83
CA ARG A 183 -3.00 -13.12 17.02
C ARG A 183 -2.07 -11.91 17.11
N LEU A 184 -0.77 -12.11 16.87
CA LEU A 184 0.21 -11.03 16.87
C LEU A 184 0.02 -10.05 15.72
N VAL A 185 -0.29 -10.53 14.51
CA VAL A 185 -0.68 -9.65 13.37
C VAL A 185 -1.86 -8.78 13.79
N GLY A 186 -2.92 -9.36 14.37
CA GLY A 186 -4.07 -8.61 14.86
C GLY A 186 -3.72 -7.62 15.98
N ALA A 187 -2.82 -8.00 16.89
CA ALA A 187 -2.35 -7.12 17.97
C ALA A 187 -1.57 -5.93 17.42
N TYR A 188 -0.65 -6.15 16.49
CA TYR A 188 0.12 -5.09 15.84
C TYR A 188 -0.74 -4.21 14.93
N MET A 189 -1.78 -4.75 14.27
CA MET A 189 -2.76 -3.92 13.58
C MET A 189 -3.48 -2.97 14.56
N ARG A 190 -3.94 -3.47 15.70
CA ARG A 190 -4.57 -2.62 16.73
C ARG A 190 -3.59 -1.58 17.27
N ALA A 191 -2.33 -1.96 17.51
CA ALA A 191 -1.29 -1.03 17.92
C ALA A 191 -1.05 0.07 16.87
N ALA A 192 -0.97 -0.29 15.57
CA ALA A 192 -0.83 0.66 14.48
C ALA A 192 -2.04 1.60 14.35
N GLN A 193 -3.24 1.12 14.67
CA GLN A 193 -4.47 1.93 14.68
C GLN A 193 -4.51 2.89 15.88
N ALA A 194 -4.01 2.46 17.04
CA ALA A 194 -3.98 3.26 18.28
C ALA A 194 -2.78 4.23 18.36
N ALA A 195 -1.75 4.03 17.55
CA ALA A 195 -0.54 4.83 17.54
C ALA A 195 -0.84 6.32 17.25
N THR A 196 -0.29 7.20 18.09
CA THR A 196 -0.43 8.66 17.98
C THR A 196 0.73 9.33 17.27
N THR A 197 1.82 8.59 16.99
CA THR A 197 2.99 9.08 16.26
C THR A 197 3.21 8.28 14.96
N PRO A 198 3.74 8.91 13.90
CA PRO A 198 4.10 8.22 12.66
C PRO A 198 5.09 7.07 12.89
N GLU A 199 6.09 7.28 13.75
CA GLU A 199 7.16 6.32 14.01
C GLU A 199 6.61 5.04 14.65
N ALA A 200 5.76 5.18 15.67
CA ALA A 200 5.14 4.03 16.34
C ALA A 200 4.18 3.27 15.40
N LYS A 201 3.50 4.01 14.51
CA LYS A 201 2.62 3.41 13.49
C LYS A 201 3.42 2.58 12.48
N GLU A 202 4.54 3.10 11.97
CA GLU A 202 5.40 2.36 11.03
C GLU A 202 6.09 1.16 11.69
N GLU A 203 6.52 1.28 12.95
CA GLU A 203 7.07 0.15 13.71
C GLU A 203 6.04 -0.99 13.86
N ALA A 204 4.80 -0.66 14.23
CA ALA A 204 3.74 -1.64 14.36
C ALA A 204 3.39 -2.31 13.02
N LYS A 205 3.39 -1.54 11.91
CA LYS A 205 3.22 -2.10 10.55
C LYS A 205 4.34 -3.05 10.15
N ALA A 206 5.59 -2.72 10.48
CA ALA A 206 6.74 -3.57 10.18
C ALA A 206 6.63 -4.90 10.94
N LYS A 207 6.32 -4.85 12.24
CA LYS A 207 6.09 -6.04 13.07
C LYS A 207 4.92 -6.88 12.56
N MET A 208 3.83 -6.26 12.12
CA MET A 208 2.70 -6.95 11.50
C MET A 208 3.14 -7.76 10.25
N ARG A 209 3.93 -7.17 9.35
CA ARG A 209 4.44 -7.85 8.15
C ARG A 209 5.36 -9.01 8.50
N GLN A 210 6.27 -8.82 9.46
CA GLN A 210 7.16 -9.87 9.94
C GLN A 210 6.38 -11.09 10.45
N MET A 211 5.31 -10.89 11.23
CA MET A 211 4.49 -12.01 11.72
C MET A 211 3.73 -12.72 10.59
N TRP A 212 3.37 -11.98 9.54
CA TRP A 212 2.75 -12.56 8.35
C TRP A 212 3.72 -13.42 7.55
N GLU A 213 4.98 -12.99 7.44
CA GLU A 213 6.04 -13.78 6.80
C GLU A 213 6.27 -15.10 7.55
N VAL A 214 6.37 -15.06 8.88
CA VAL A 214 6.52 -16.27 9.72
C VAL A 214 5.40 -17.28 9.48
N LYS A 215 4.14 -16.81 9.36
CA LYS A 215 2.99 -17.67 9.07
C LYS A 215 3.06 -18.32 7.70
N ASN A 216 3.59 -17.62 6.70
CA ASN A 216 3.62 -18.09 5.31
C ASN A 216 4.91 -18.82 4.94
N ASP A 217 5.85 -18.97 5.87
CA ASP A 217 7.01 -19.83 5.68
C ASP A 217 6.61 -21.32 5.78
N LEU A 218 6.22 -21.88 4.64
CA LEU A 218 5.78 -23.27 4.52
C LEU A 218 6.94 -24.28 4.57
N ASP A 219 8.20 -23.82 4.48
CA ASP A 219 9.40 -24.66 4.47
C ASP A 219 10.01 -24.83 5.87
N MET A 220 9.41 -24.21 6.89
CA MET A 220 9.85 -24.32 8.26
C MET A 220 9.73 -25.76 8.79
N GLY A 221 10.89 -26.34 9.16
CA GLY A 221 10.97 -27.64 9.81
C GLY A 221 10.47 -27.61 11.25
N ARG A 222 10.15 -28.79 11.80
CA ARG A 222 9.54 -28.94 13.15
C ARG A 222 10.25 -28.14 14.24
N ASP A 223 11.57 -28.33 14.40
CA ASP A 223 12.32 -27.67 15.46
C ASP A 223 12.29 -26.15 15.35
N ALA A 224 12.31 -25.63 14.11
CA ALA A 224 12.17 -24.20 13.85
C ALA A 224 10.76 -23.69 14.18
N MET A 225 9.71 -24.46 13.82
CA MET A 225 8.33 -24.11 14.18
C MET A 225 8.14 -24.05 15.70
N VAL A 226 8.68 -25.02 16.44
CA VAL A 226 8.59 -25.05 17.91
C VAL A 226 9.33 -23.87 18.55
N ALA A 227 10.57 -23.59 18.10
CA ALA A 227 11.34 -22.45 18.60
C ALA A 227 10.63 -21.12 18.33
N GLU A 228 10.02 -20.97 17.14
CA GLU A 228 9.30 -19.78 16.78
C GLU A 228 8.00 -19.63 17.59
N ILE A 229 7.26 -20.72 17.82
CA ILE A 229 6.09 -20.70 18.70
C ILE A 229 6.45 -20.17 20.09
N GLN A 230 7.54 -20.67 20.70
CA GLN A 230 7.98 -20.18 22.02
C GLN A 230 8.30 -18.70 21.99
N ARG A 231 9.11 -18.27 21.00
CA ARG A 231 9.47 -16.87 20.82
C ARG A 231 8.23 -15.97 20.68
N LEU A 232 7.23 -16.40 19.92
CA LEU A 232 6.01 -15.64 19.72
C LEU A 232 5.09 -15.63 20.95
N GLN A 233 5.10 -16.70 21.76
CA GLN A 233 4.39 -16.75 23.04
C GLN A 233 4.96 -15.72 24.02
N ASP A 234 6.28 -15.60 24.10
CA ASP A 234 6.93 -14.58 24.93
C ASP A 234 6.52 -13.17 24.52
N VAL A 235 6.51 -12.89 23.20
CA VAL A 235 6.05 -11.60 22.66
C VAL A 235 4.57 -11.34 22.99
N LEU A 236 3.70 -12.37 22.89
CA LEU A 236 2.30 -12.24 23.27
C LEU A 236 2.11 -11.94 24.76
N ALA A 237 2.94 -12.53 25.63
CA ALA A 237 2.91 -12.26 27.06
C ALA A 237 3.30 -10.81 27.35
N GLU A 238 4.38 -10.31 26.75
CA GLU A 238 4.80 -8.91 26.87
C GLU A 238 3.71 -7.94 26.42
N MET A 239 3.02 -8.22 25.31
CA MET A 239 1.93 -7.38 24.81
C MET A 239 0.67 -7.39 25.68
N ARG A 240 0.48 -8.39 26.56
CA ARG A 240 -0.65 -8.44 27.50
C ARG A 240 -0.39 -7.61 28.76
N GLU A 241 0.88 -7.42 29.12
CA GLU A 241 1.30 -6.66 30.31
C GLU A 241 1.44 -5.15 30.05
N ALA A 242 1.49 -4.73 28.78
CA ALA A 242 1.61 -3.34 28.32
C ALA A 242 0.24 -2.65 28.12
#